data_AF-A0A7S3WG25-F1
#
_entry.id   AF-A0A7S3WG25-F1
#
_cell.length_a   1.000
_cell.length_b   1.000
_cell.length_c   1.000
_cell.angle_alpha   90.00
_cell.angle_beta   90.00
_cell.angle_gamma   90.00
#
_symmetry.space_group_name_H-M   'P 1'
#
loop_
_entity.id
_entity.type
_entity.pdbx_description
1 polymer ?
#
loop_
_entity_poly.entity_id
_entity_poly.type
_entity_poly.pdbx_seq_one_letter_code
_entity_poly.pdbx_strand_id
1 'polypeptide(L)'
;QATLIIGFAMSMWAGETLGPLVRDEEEMCIYKTPYHLIVATFFFGSIALCLSCCLVVVSLVSYIKQAAQEAALIISTGAAVACTRQHLKTLYKLFILAYICFTLSAVLLIILYVGLPKRIPLHPDTEELAREGSAGGSIADVVGIVQLYDESYSITCIDPRSRRSNKLRDASGAVISAVNAIIILGMSMWGFRRFKRVRSSYKPLHLLSWYMTYQTRQKEIYEAIRRLPHALDNKKHVDAEMDSTDSLTHG
;
A
#
# COMPACT_ATOMS: atom_id res chain seq x y z
N GLN A 1 11.78 -3.57 -5.92
CA GLN A 1 10.40 -4.01 -5.59
C GLN A 1 9.52 -2.84 -5.16
N ALA A 2 9.76 -2.16 -4.03
CA ALA A 2 8.96 -0.98 -3.64
C ALA A 2 8.89 0.12 -4.72
N THR A 3 9.99 0.42 -5.41
CA THR A 3 10.01 1.38 -6.53
C THR A 3 9.16 0.94 -7.73
N LEU A 4 9.08 -0.37 -8.01
CA LEU A 4 8.21 -0.90 -9.07
C LEU A 4 6.74 -0.76 -8.67
N ILE A 5 6.41 -1.03 -7.40
CA ILE A 5 5.06 -0.81 -6.86
C ILE A 5 4.69 0.67 -6.92
N ILE A 6 5.62 1.59 -6.63
CA ILE A 6 5.40 3.04 -6.82
C ILE A 6 5.11 3.34 -8.28
N GLY A 7 5.90 2.83 -9.22
CA GLY A 7 5.68 3.03 -10.65
C GLY A 7 4.29 2.59 -11.08
N PHE A 8 3.85 1.41 -10.64
CA PHE A 8 2.51 0.89 -10.96
C PHE A 8 1.38 1.64 -10.23
N ALA A 9 1.57 2.00 -8.97
CA ALA A 9 0.58 2.79 -8.22
C ALA A 9 0.46 4.22 -8.79
N MET A 10 1.56 4.82 -9.25
CA MET A 10 1.53 6.09 -9.97
C MET A 10 0.92 5.95 -11.36
N SER A 11 1.14 4.85 -12.09
CA SER A 11 0.43 4.63 -13.35
C SER A 11 -1.06 4.38 -13.14
N MET A 12 -1.48 3.76 -12.03
CA MET A 12 -2.89 3.66 -11.66
C MET A 12 -3.49 5.01 -11.22
N TRP A 13 -2.68 5.89 -10.62
CA TRP A 13 -3.08 7.24 -10.18
C TRP A 13 -3.09 8.27 -11.34
N ALA A 14 -2.15 8.17 -12.27
CA ALA A 14 -1.93 9.12 -13.35
C ALA A 14 -2.40 8.63 -14.72
N GLY A 15 -2.79 7.35 -14.83
CA GLY A 15 -3.13 6.73 -16.09
C GLY A 15 -4.50 7.14 -16.63
N GLU A 16 -4.69 6.89 -17.92
CA GLU A 16 -5.96 6.93 -18.65
C GLU A 16 -7.07 6.10 -18.00
N THR A 17 -6.75 5.29 -16.98
CA THR A 17 -7.72 4.55 -16.16
C THR A 17 -8.50 5.43 -15.17
N LEU A 18 -7.99 6.61 -14.80
CA LEU A 18 -8.70 7.54 -13.90
C LEU A 18 -9.47 8.64 -14.61
N GLY A 19 -9.09 8.97 -15.86
CA GLY A 19 -9.86 9.87 -16.73
C GLY A 19 -11.34 9.51 -16.76
N PRO A 20 -11.69 8.23 -17.01
CA PRO A 20 -13.08 7.77 -17.08
C PRO A 20 -13.83 7.78 -15.77
N LEU A 21 -13.09 7.70 -14.65
CA LEU A 21 -13.64 7.67 -13.31
C LEU A 21 -13.85 9.08 -12.74
N VAL A 22 -13.08 10.07 -13.21
CA VAL A 22 -13.07 11.44 -12.69
C VAL A 22 -13.79 12.43 -13.61
N ARG A 23 -13.82 12.18 -14.93
CA ARG A 23 -14.49 13.06 -15.91
C ARG A 23 -15.97 12.69 -16.06
N ASP A 24 -16.83 13.69 -15.92
CA ASP A 24 -18.29 13.57 -16.07
C ASP A 24 -18.75 13.20 -17.50
N GLU A 25 -17.85 13.34 -18.49
CA GLU A 25 -18.12 13.10 -19.92
C GLU A 25 -17.87 11.64 -20.34
N GLU A 26 -17.21 10.83 -19.52
CA GLU A 26 -16.77 9.47 -19.89
C GLU A 26 -17.73 8.38 -19.37
N GLU A 27 -17.67 7.17 -19.95
CA GLU A 27 -18.68 6.09 -19.85
C GLU A 27 -18.99 5.56 -18.41
N MET A 28 -18.28 6.03 -17.38
CA MET A 28 -18.39 5.53 -16.01
C MET A 28 -18.78 6.63 -15.00
N CYS A 29 -19.96 6.48 -14.36
CA CYS A 29 -20.51 7.49 -13.43
C CYS A 29 -20.37 7.10 -11.96
N ILE A 30 -19.31 7.54 -11.28
CA ILE A 30 -19.10 7.27 -9.84
C ILE A 30 -20.14 7.98 -8.96
N TYR A 31 -20.61 9.17 -9.38
CA TYR A 31 -21.45 10.04 -8.56
C TYR A 31 -22.94 9.66 -8.55
N LYS A 32 -23.34 8.66 -9.35
CA LYS A 32 -24.74 8.27 -9.52
C LYS A 32 -25.29 7.49 -8.32
N THR A 33 -24.45 6.72 -7.64
CA THR A 33 -24.84 5.91 -6.50
C THR A 33 -23.92 6.17 -5.30
N PRO A 34 -24.47 6.27 -4.07
CA PRO A 34 -23.66 6.47 -2.87
C PRO A 34 -22.71 5.29 -2.60
N TYR A 35 -23.07 4.08 -3.06
CA TYR A 35 -22.21 2.90 -2.95
C TYR A 35 -20.91 3.06 -3.75
N HIS A 36 -20.99 3.51 -5.00
CA HIS A 36 -19.82 3.68 -5.88
C HIS A 36 -18.91 4.78 -5.37
N LEU A 37 -19.49 5.84 -4.79
CA LEU A 37 -18.75 6.91 -4.13
C LEU A 37 -17.94 6.42 -2.92
N ILE A 38 -18.53 5.56 -2.10
CA ILE A 38 -17.85 4.95 -0.94
C ILE A 38 -16.69 4.07 -1.42
N VAL A 39 -16.94 3.20 -2.41
CA VAL A 39 -15.91 2.33 -3.00
C VAL A 39 -14.77 3.16 -3.60
N ALA A 40 -15.09 4.23 -4.33
CA ALA A 40 -14.10 5.15 -4.88
C ALA A 40 -13.25 5.82 -3.79
N THR A 41 -13.88 6.25 -2.69
CA THR A 41 -13.17 6.84 -1.55
C THR A 41 -12.17 5.86 -0.94
N PHE A 42 -12.57 4.60 -0.75
CA PHE A 42 -11.66 3.53 -0.29
C PHE A 42 -10.54 3.25 -1.29
N PHE A 43 -10.84 3.25 -2.58
CA PHE A 43 -9.86 3.07 -3.65
C PHE A 43 -8.79 4.16 -3.60
N PHE A 44 -9.19 5.44 -3.66
CA PHE A 44 -8.26 6.57 -3.60
C PHE A 44 -7.44 6.59 -2.30
N GLY A 45 -8.08 6.33 -1.16
CA GLY A 45 -7.38 6.25 0.13
C GLY A 45 -6.36 5.11 0.18
N SER A 46 -6.71 3.94 -0.36
CA SER A 46 -5.82 2.77 -0.40
C SER A 46 -4.59 3.01 -1.28
N ILE A 47 -4.73 3.68 -2.43
CA ILE A 47 -3.58 4.04 -3.27
C ILE A 47 -2.74 5.11 -2.59
N ALA A 48 -3.36 6.13 -1.99
CA ALA A 48 -2.63 7.19 -1.30
C ALA A 48 -1.76 6.61 -0.16
N LEU A 49 -2.33 5.67 0.59
CA LEU A 49 -1.61 4.95 1.63
C LEU A 49 -0.50 4.06 1.06
N CYS A 50 -0.76 3.34 -0.03
CA CYS A 50 0.23 2.51 -0.71
C CYS A 50 1.44 3.34 -1.17
N LEU A 51 1.19 4.41 -1.94
CA LEU A 51 2.23 5.33 -2.43
C LEU A 51 3.05 5.91 -1.27
N SER A 52 2.36 6.40 -0.24
CA SER A 52 3.02 6.97 0.94
C SER A 52 3.88 5.95 1.68
N CYS A 53 3.38 4.72 1.88
CA CYS A 53 4.15 3.64 2.51
C CYS A 53 5.39 3.28 1.68
N CYS A 54 5.24 3.13 0.36
CA CYS A 54 6.35 2.79 -0.50
C CYS A 54 7.42 3.89 -0.55
N LEU A 55 7.01 5.17 -0.60
CA LEU A 55 7.95 6.30 -0.53
C LEU A 55 8.75 6.27 0.76
N VAL A 56 8.08 6.09 1.90
CA VAL A 56 8.77 5.98 3.20
C VAL A 56 9.75 4.81 3.23
N VAL A 57 9.37 3.64 2.68
CA VAL A 57 10.26 2.47 2.58
C VAL A 57 11.49 2.78 1.72
N VAL A 58 11.29 3.37 0.53
CA VAL A 58 12.40 3.72 -0.37
C VAL A 58 13.34 4.74 0.28
N SER A 59 12.80 5.81 0.87
CA SER A 59 13.61 6.83 1.56
C SER A 59 14.40 6.24 2.73
N LEU A 60 13.77 5.39 3.55
CA LEU A 60 14.45 4.75 4.68
C LEU A 60 15.53 3.76 4.23
N VAL A 61 15.26 2.97 3.19
CA VAL A 61 16.24 2.00 2.66
C VAL A 61 17.46 2.73 2.08
N SER A 62 17.25 3.75 1.25
CA SER A 62 18.34 4.55 0.70
C SER A 62 19.20 5.17 1.80
N TYR A 63 18.56 5.70 2.84
CA TYR A 63 19.27 6.27 3.97
C TYR A 63 20.03 5.23 4.81
N ILE A 64 19.39 4.10 5.13
CA ILE A 64 20.03 3.02 5.90
C ILE A 64 21.26 2.50 5.17
N LYS A 65 21.22 2.39 3.84
CA LYS A 65 22.39 2.01 3.04
C LYS A 65 23.54 3.00 3.22
N GLN A 66 23.27 4.29 3.09
CA GLN A 66 24.28 5.33 3.27
C GLN A 66 24.87 5.33 4.69
N ALA A 67 24.00 5.32 5.71
CA ALA A 67 24.44 5.32 7.11
C ALA A 67 25.20 4.04 7.51
N ALA A 68 24.84 2.89 6.94
CA ALA A 68 25.55 1.64 7.17
C ALA A 68 26.94 1.65 6.55
N GLN A 69 27.12 2.24 5.36
CA GLN A 69 28.43 2.40 4.72
C GLN A 69 29.35 3.31 5.55
N GLU A 70 28.85 4.45 6.02
CA GLU A 70 29.59 5.37 6.88
C GLU A 70 29.97 4.70 8.22
N ALA A 71 29.03 4.00 8.86
CA ALA A 71 29.28 3.32 10.13
C ALA A 71 30.25 2.13 10.01
N ALA A 72 30.20 1.41 8.89
CA ALA A 72 31.12 0.31 8.61
C ALA A 72 32.57 0.79 8.49
N LEU A 73 32.78 1.99 7.93
CA LEU A 73 34.10 2.62 7.80
C LEU A 73 34.66 3.09 9.15
N ILE A 74 33.80 3.65 10.01
CA ILE A 74 34.25 4.30 11.26
C ILE A 74 34.43 3.30 12.41
N ILE A 75 33.51 2.33 12.56
CA ILE A 75 33.49 1.42 13.71
C ILE A 75 33.83 0.00 13.29
N SER A 76 32.92 -0.63 12.55
CA SER A 76 33.04 -2.02 12.12
C SER A 76 31.86 -2.41 11.22
N THR A 77 32.14 -3.26 10.23
CA THR A 77 31.11 -3.89 9.38
C THR A 77 30.13 -4.74 10.20
N GLY A 78 30.58 -5.42 11.26
CA GLY A 78 29.73 -6.27 12.10
C GLY A 78 28.64 -5.50 12.86
N ALA A 79 29.01 -4.34 13.43
CA ALA A 79 28.07 -3.46 14.13
C ALA A 79 27.03 -2.86 13.18
N ALA A 80 27.48 -2.41 12.00
CA ALA A 80 26.59 -1.88 10.96
C ALA A 80 25.60 -2.94 10.46
N VAL A 81 26.04 -4.18 10.21
CA VAL A 81 25.17 -5.28 9.76
C VAL A 81 24.16 -5.68 10.83
N ALA A 82 24.54 -5.73 12.11
CA ALA A 82 23.61 -6.05 13.19
C ALA A 82 22.50 -4.99 13.33
N CYS A 83 22.87 -3.70 13.28
CA CYS A 83 21.91 -2.59 13.36
C CYS A 83 20.97 -2.55 12.15
N THR A 84 21.49 -2.74 10.94
CA THR A 84 20.67 -2.79 9.72
C THR A 84 19.65 -3.93 9.75
N ARG A 85 20.03 -5.13 10.24
CA ARG A 85 19.10 -6.27 10.41
C ARG A 85 17.92 -5.93 11.33
N GLN A 86 18.13 -5.18 12.40
CA GLN A 86 17.05 -4.75 13.29
C GLN A 86 16.05 -3.84 12.56
N HIS A 87 16.55 -2.92 11.73
CA HIS A 87 15.70 -2.03 10.94
C HIS A 87 14.99 -2.74 9.78
N LEU A 88 15.60 -3.75 9.17
CA LEU A 88 15.01 -4.57 8.09
C LEU A 88 13.70 -5.24 8.51
N LYS A 89 13.60 -5.78 9.74
CA LYS A 89 12.34 -6.37 10.22
C LYS A 89 11.19 -5.37 10.27
N THR A 90 11.49 -4.11 10.59
CA THR A 90 10.48 -3.04 10.61
C THR A 90 10.12 -2.60 9.19
N LEU A 91 11.10 -2.47 8.30
CA LEU A 91 10.88 -2.17 6.88
C LEU A 91 10.04 -3.24 6.19
N TYR A 92 10.27 -4.52 6.50
CA TYR A 92 9.51 -5.62 5.93
C TYR A 92 8.03 -5.56 6.31
N LYS A 93 7.71 -5.21 7.56
CA LYS A 93 6.31 -5.00 7.98
C LYS A 93 5.62 -3.88 7.19
N LEU A 94 6.32 -2.77 6.95
CA LEU A 94 5.79 -1.67 6.14
C LEU A 94 5.61 -2.06 4.68
N PHE A 95 6.53 -2.86 4.16
CA PHE A 95 6.44 -3.37 2.80
C PHE A 95 5.23 -4.31 2.63
N ILE A 96 4.99 -5.22 3.58
CA ILE A 96 3.78 -6.07 3.59
C ILE A 96 2.52 -5.20 3.63
N LEU A 97 2.48 -4.18 4.50
CA LEU A 97 1.33 -3.28 4.58
C LEU A 97 1.07 -2.58 3.24
N ALA A 98 2.12 -2.05 2.61
CA ALA A 98 2.01 -1.43 1.30
C ALA A 98 1.49 -2.41 0.23
N TYR A 99 1.95 -3.66 0.26
CA TYR A 99 1.50 -4.70 -0.66
C TYR A 99 0.03 -5.09 -0.44
N ILE A 100 -0.44 -5.16 0.80
CA ILE A 100 -1.85 -5.38 1.12
C ILE A 100 -2.71 -4.21 0.62
N CYS A 101 -2.27 -2.96 0.85
CA CYS A 101 -2.98 -1.78 0.33
C CYS A 101 -3.02 -1.77 -1.20
N PHE A 102 -1.93 -2.17 -1.85
CA PHE A 102 -1.85 -2.29 -3.30
C PHE A 102 -2.84 -3.33 -3.85
N THR A 103 -2.84 -4.54 -3.29
CA THR A 103 -3.76 -5.61 -3.71
C THR A 103 -5.21 -5.23 -3.47
N LEU A 104 -5.51 -4.59 -2.33
CA LEU A 104 -6.83 -4.03 -2.06
C LEU A 104 -7.22 -2.99 -3.11
N SER A 105 -6.31 -2.08 -3.48
CA SER A 105 -6.58 -1.05 -4.50
C SER A 105 -6.88 -1.68 -5.88
N ALA A 106 -6.19 -2.75 -6.25
CA ALA A 106 -6.43 -3.46 -7.50
C ALA A 106 -7.81 -4.15 -7.51
N VAL A 107 -8.20 -4.78 -6.39
CA VAL A 107 -9.54 -5.38 -6.25
C VAL A 107 -10.64 -4.32 -6.32
N LEU A 108 -10.45 -3.19 -5.62
CA LEU A 108 -11.41 -2.08 -5.64
C LEU A 108 -11.53 -1.46 -7.04
N LEU A 109 -10.43 -1.38 -7.79
CA LEU A 109 -10.44 -0.94 -9.18
C LEU A 109 -11.30 -1.86 -10.05
N ILE A 110 -11.16 -3.18 -9.91
CA ILE A 110 -11.98 -4.15 -10.64
C ILE A 110 -13.45 -3.99 -10.27
N ILE A 111 -13.78 -3.83 -8.98
CA ILE A 111 -15.15 -3.61 -8.52
C ILE A 111 -15.72 -2.32 -9.10
N LEU A 112 -14.93 -1.26 -9.17
CA LEU A 112 -15.35 -0.02 -9.83
C LEU A 112 -15.62 -0.28 -11.31
N TYR A 113 -14.68 -0.86 -12.06
CA TYR A 113 -14.83 -1.11 -13.50
C TYR A 113 -15.96 -2.08 -13.88
N VAL A 114 -16.17 -3.15 -13.10
CA VAL A 114 -17.20 -4.17 -13.38
C VAL A 114 -18.55 -3.80 -12.79
N GLY A 115 -18.55 -3.10 -11.64
CA GLY A 115 -19.75 -2.70 -10.92
C GLY A 115 -20.33 -1.34 -11.35
N LEU A 116 -19.57 -0.53 -12.10
CA LEU A 116 -20.08 0.68 -12.73
C LEU A 116 -21.04 0.27 -13.86
N PRO A 117 -22.32 0.71 -13.85
CA PRO A 117 -23.18 0.51 -15.00
C PRO A 117 -22.56 1.23 -16.19
N LYS A 118 -22.10 0.45 -17.18
CA LYS A 118 -21.61 1.01 -18.44
C LYS A 118 -22.76 1.78 -19.09
N ARG A 119 -22.51 3.01 -19.55
CA ARG A 119 -23.48 3.73 -20.40
C ARG A 119 -23.85 2.81 -21.58
N ILE A 120 -25.13 2.50 -21.73
CA ILE A 120 -25.62 1.78 -22.91
C ILE A 120 -25.61 2.78 -24.06
N PRO A 121 -24.88 2.55 -25.17
CA PRO A 121 -24.89 3.45 -26.31
C PRO A 121 -26.32 3.52 -26.86
N LEU A 122 -26.84 4.73 -27.08
CA LEU A 122 -28.13 4.90 -27.72
C LEU A 122 -28.04 4.42 -29.17
N HIS A 123 -28.95 3.52 -29.56
CA HIS A 123 -29.31 3.41 -30.97
C HIS A 123 -30.14 4.63 -31.37
N PRO A 124 -29.97 5.14 -32.60
CA PRO A 124 -30.63 6.36 -33.08
C PRO A 124 -32.16 6.30 -32.93
N ASP A 125 -32.74 5.11 -33.02
CA ASP A 125 -34.18 4.88 -32.88
C ASP A 125 -34.72 5.16 -31.47
N THR A 126 -33.84 5.18 -30.45
CA THR A 126 -34.21 5.50 -29.05
C THR A 126 -34.24 7.00 -28.77
N GLU A 127 -33.62 7.80 -29.64
CA GLU A 127 -33.53 9.26 -29.52
C GLU A 127 -34.87 9.93 -29.86
N GLU A 128 -35.63 9.37 -30.81
CA GLU A 128 -37.01 9.77 -31.12
C GLU A 128 -37.98 9.40 -29.98
N LEU A 129 -37.85 8.20 -29.41
CA LEU A 129 -38.64 7.75 -28.26
C LEU A 129 -38.38 8.58 -26.98
N ALA A 130 -37.15 9.04 -26.77
CA ALA A 130 -36.82 9.95 -25.68
C ALA A 130 -37.35 11.39 -25.91
N ARG A 131 -37.49 11.80 -27.18
CA ARG A 131 -38.08 13.10 -27.57
C ARG A 131 -39.59 13.15 -27.37
N GLU A 132 -40.31 12.05 -27.65
CA GLU A 132 -41.77 11.99 -27.49
C GLU A 132 -42.21 11.67 -26.04
N GLY A 133 -41.35 11.04 -25.25
CA GLY A 133 -41.61 10.65 -23.86
C GLY A 133 -41.41 11.74 -22.80
N SER A 134 -42.00 12.95 -22.97
CA SER A 134 -42.01 14.01 -21.94
C SER A 134 -43.03 13.76 -20.81
N ALA A 135 -43.36 12.50 -20.54
CA ALA A 135 -44.27 12.11 -19.47
C ALA A 135 -43.78 10.84 -18.77
N GLY A 136 -42.98 11.04 -17.72
CA GLY A 136 -42.91 10.09 -16.61
C GLY A 136 -41.88 8.96 -16.71
N GLY A 137 -40.62 9.30 -16.45
CA GLY A 137 -39.73 8.43 -15.68
C GLY A 137 -39.04 7.27 -16.41
N SER A 138 -37.80 7.03 -15.98
CA SER A 138 -36.99 5.82 -16.13
C SER A 138 -35.98 5.70 -17.29
N ILE A 139 -36.12 6.35 -18.45
CA ILE A 139 -35.11 6.22 -19.53
C ILE A 139 -34.00 7.28 -19.42
N ALA A 140 -34.34 8.55 -19.15
CA ALA A 140 -33.35 9.63 -19.00
C ALA A 140 -32.39 9.39 -17.81
N ASP A 141 -32.91 8.81 -16.72
CA ASP A 141 -32.12 8.43 -15.55
C ASP A 141 -31.17 7.26 -15.81
N VAL A 142 -31.44 6.41 -16.81
CA VAL A 142 -30.57 5.26 -17.14
C VAL A 142 -29.43 5.70 -18.06
N VAL A 143 -29.68 6.66 -18.95
CA VAL A 143 -28.77 7.03 -20.04
C VAL A 143 -27.91 8.27 -19.75
N GLY A 144 -28.32 9.16 -18.84
CA GLY A 144 -27.54 10.38 -18.53
C GLY A 144 -27.55 11.39 -19.69
N ILE A 145 -28.63 11.46 -20.46
CA ILE A 145 -28.83 12.50 -21.46
C ILE A 145 -29.37 13.73 -20.73
N VAL A 146 -28.63 14.84 -20.78
CA VAL A 146 -29.03 16.11 -20.17
C VAL A 146 -29.09 17.19 -21.24
N GLN A 147 -30.19 17.92 -21.26
CA GLN A 147 -30.38 19.07 -22.15
C GLN A 147 -29.60 20.28 -21.62
N LEU A 148 -28.71 20.83 -22.46
CA LEU A 148 -27.94 22.04 -22.20
C LEU A 148 -28.78 23.30 -22.38
N TYR A 149 -28.26 24.44 -21.92
CA TYR A 149 -28.90 25.76 -22.04
C TYR A 149 -29.14 26.20 -23.49
N ASP A 150 -28.39 25.67 -24.45
CA ASP A 150 -28.51 25.95 -25.89
C ASP A 150 -29.44 24.95 -26.61
N GLU A 151 -30.30 24.24 -25.87
CA GLU A 151 -31.17 23.16 -26.37
C GLU A 151 -30.45 21.94 -26.97
N SER A 152 -29.11 21.95 -27.00
CA SER A 152 -28.27 20.80 -27.33
C SER A 152 -28.34 19.73 -26.23
N TYR A 153 -28.13 18.46 -26.59
CA TYR A 153 -28.08 17.36 -25.63
C TYR A 153 -26.63 16.96 -25.38
N SER A 154 -26.24 16.82 -24.12
CA SER A 154 -24.95 16.24 -23.73
C SER A 154 -25.17 15.00 -22.87
N ILE A 155 -24.27 14.04 -23.01
CA ILE A 155 -24.30 12.82 -22.23
C ILE A 155 -23.41 13.04 -21.00
N THR A 156 -24.01 13.40 -19.88
CA THR A 156 -23.30 13.67 -18.62
C THR A 156 -23.83 12.80 -17.48
N CYS A 157 -22.91 12.35 -16.62
CA CYS A 157 -23.25 11.57 -15.42
C CYS A 157 -24.10 12.33 -14.41
N ILE A 158 -23.93 13.65 -14.39
CA ILE A 158 -24.59 14.58 -13.48
C ILE A 158 -25.32 15.59 -14.35
N ASP A 159 -26.58 15.88 -13.99
CA ASP A 159 -27.30 16.99 -14.58
C ASP A 159 -26.67 18.32 -14.13
N PRO A 160 -26.01 19.10 -15.02
CA PRO A 160 -25.44 20.41 -14.70
C PRO A 160 -26.45 21.40 -14.11
N ARG A 161 -27.76 21.24 -14.37
CA ARG A 161 -28.82 22.10 -13.82
C ARG A 161 -29.19 21.70 -12.39
N SER A 162 -28.87 20.48 -11.96
CA SER A 162 -29.22 19.97 -10.63
C SER A 162 -28.26 20.47 -9.54
N ARG A 163 -28.67 21.51 -8.82
CA ARG A 163 -27.88 22.10 -7.72
C ARG A 163 -27.52 21.09 -6.61
N ARG A 164 -28.38 20.08 -6.37
CA ARG A 164 -28.16 19.04 -5.36
C ARG A 164 -27.05 18.07 -5.74
N SER A 165 -27.00 17.63 -7.00
CA SER A 165 -26.01 16.67 -7.48
C SER A 165 -24.63 17.31 -7.65
N ASN A 166 -24.58 18.55 -8.12
CA ASN A 166 -23.32 19.32 -8.17
C ASN A 166 -22.73 19.52 -6.76
N LYS A 167 -23.58 19.87 -5.77
CA LYS A 167 -23.14 19.95 -4.37
C LYS A 167 -22.61 18.62 -3.82
N LEU A 168 -23.23 17.50 -4.19
CA LEU A 168 -22.79 16.17 -3.75
C LEU A 168 -21.43 15.82 -4.37
N ARG A 169 -21.25 16.07 -5.67
CA ARG A 169 -19.96 15.88 -6.37
C ARG A 169 -18.87 16.70 -5.69
N ASP A 170 -19.07 18.01 -5.54
CA ASP A 170 -18.06 18.90 -4.98
C ASP A 170 -17.71 18.54 -3.52
N ALA A 171 -18.72 18.21 -2.70
CA ALA A 171 -18.51 17.75 -1.34
C ALA A 171 -17.73 16.44 -1.28
N SER A 172 -18.05 15.48 -2.15
CA SER A 172 -17.36 14.20 -2.19
C SER A 172 -15.92 14.29 -2.68
N GLY A 173 -15.65 15.12 -3.70
CA GLY A 173 -14.29 15.43 -4.15
C GLY A 173 -13.47 16.12 -3.05
N ALA A 174 -14.08 17.04 -2.30
CA ALA A 174 -13.46 17.65 -1.13
C ALA A 174 -13.12 16.62 -0.05
N VAL A 175 -14.02 15.66 0.23
CA VAL A 175 -13.76 14.59 1.20
C VAL A 175 -12.61 13.68 0.74
N ILE A 176 -12.61 13.23 -0.51
CA ILE A 176 -11.56 12.36 -1.05
C ILE A 176 -10.20 13.06 -0.99
N SER A 177 -10.15 14.33 -1.42
CA SER A 177 -8.91 15.12 -1.35
C SER A 177 -8.43 15.32 0.10
N ALA A 178 -9.33 15.61 1.03
CA ALA A 178 -8.99 15.76 2.45
C ALA A 178 -8.46 14.46 3.06
N VAL A 179 -9.10 13.32 2.80
CA VAL A 179 -8.65 12.00 3.27
C VAL A 179 -7.25 11.69 2.74
N ASN A 180 -7.03 11.89 1.44
CA ASN A 180 -5.72 11.67 0.82
C ASN A 180 -4.66 12.59 1.40
N ALA A 181 -4.96 13.88 1.60
CA ALA A 181 -4.05 14.83 2.21
C ALA A 181 -3.67 14.41 3.64
N ILE A 182 -4.64 13.99 4.46
CA ILE A 182 -4.39 13.50 5.82
C ILE A 182 -3.49 12.27 5.81
N ILE A 183 -3.74 11.31 4.91
CA ILE A 183 -2.91 10.11 4.77
C ILE A 183 -1.48 10.49 4.39
N ILE A 184 -1.31 11.32 3.36
CA ILE A 184 0.02 11.72 2.86
C ILE A 184 0.78 12.49 3.94
N LEU A 185 0.16 13.48 4.59
CA LEU A 185 0.79 14.28 5.63
C LEU A 185 1.10 13.43 6.88
N GLY A 186 0.16 12.58 7.30
CA GLY A 186 0.33 11.69 8.44
C GLY A 186 1.47 10.70 8.22
N MET A 187 1.51 10.06 7.05
CA MET A 187 2.58 9.12 6.68
C MET A 187 3.93 9.83 6.51
N SER A 188 3.95 11.04 5.95
CA SER A 188 5.16 11.85 5.82
C SER A 188 5.71 12.25 7.18
N MET A 189 4.86 12.74 8.09
CA MET A 189 5.25 13.10 9.46
C MET A 189 5.75 11.86 10.24
N TRP A 190 5.06 10.73 10.10
CA TRP A 190 5.47 9.47 10.70
C TRP A 190 6.82 8.97 10.15
N GLY A 191 6.98 9.02 8.82
CA GLY A 191 8.21 8.70 8.12
C GLY A 191 9.38 9.56 8.58
N PHE A 192 9.17 10.87 8.72
CA PHE A 192 10.18 11.80 9.23
C PHE A 192 10.59 11.51 10.68
N ARG A 193 9.62 11.20 11.56
CA ARG A 193 9.91 10.77 12.94
C ARG A 193 10.69 9.46 12.98
N ARG A 194 10.40 8.52 12.08
CA ARG A 194 11.16 7.26 11.95
C ARG A 194 12.55 7.53 11.43
N PHE A 195 12.70 8.37 10.41
CA PHE A 195 13.98 8.80 9.88
C PHE A 195 14.89 9.38 10.97
N LYS A 196 14.38 10.31 11.80
CA LYS A 196 15.14 10.87 12.94
C LYS A 196 15.64 9.79 13.92
N ARG A 197 14.81 8.78 14.21
CA ARG A 197 15.17 7.65 15.10
C ARG A 197 16.20 6.72 14.49
N VAL A 198 16.09 6.44 13.18
CA VAL A 198 17.11 5.66 12.48
C VAL A 198 18.44 6.43 12.51
N ARG A 199 18.43 7.72 12.20
CA ARG A 199 19.62 8.58 12.25
C ARG A 199 20.30 8.62 13.61
N SER A 200 19.54 8.66 14.71
CA SER A 200 20.16 8.62 16.04
C SER A 200 20.83 7.27 16.34
N SER A 201 20.34 6.18 15.74
CA SER A 201 20.84 4.82 15.99
C SER A 201 22.21 4.57 15.36
N TYR A 202 22.54 5.23 14.25
CA TYR A 202 23.85 5.13 13.57
C TYR A 202 24.90 6.11 14.12
N LYS A 203 24.61 6.91 15.16
CA LYS A 203 25.62 7.78 15.76
C LYS A 203 26.74 6.93 16.39
N PRO A 204 28.04 7.28 16.22
CA PRO A 204 29.13 6.38 16.56
C PRO A 204 29.12 5.89 18.02
N LEU A 205 29.00 6.82 18.97
CA LEU A 205 28.96 6.52 20.41
C LEU A 205 27.78 5.62 20.79
N HIS A 206 26.61 5.85 20.19
CA HIS A 206 25.40 5.10 20.47
C HIS A 206 25.44 3.70 19.81
N LEU A 207 25.97 3.61 18.60
CA LEU A 207 26.10 2.34 17.88
C LEU A 207 27.11 1.42 18.58
N LEU A 208 28.23 1.96 19.05
CA LEU A 208 29.26 1.20 19.74
C LEU A 208 28.76 0.65 21.08
N SER A 209 28.14 1.49 21.91
CA SER A 209 27.61 1.06 23.22
C SER A 209 26.49 0.02 23.06
N TRP A 210 25.60 0.21 22.08
CA TRP A 210 24.57 -0.76 21.74
C TRP A 210 25.17 -2.09 21.26
N TYR A 211 26.19 -2.04 20.38
CA TYR A 211 26.79 -3.25 19.81
C TYR A 211 27.53 -4.08 20.87
N MET A 212 28.25 -3.43 21.79
CA MET A 212 28.89 -4.13 22.92
C MET A 212 27.84 -4.86 23.78
N THR A 213 26.72 -4.19 24.09
CA THR A 213 25.60 -4.79 24.85
C THR A 213 24.92 -5.92 24.07
N TYR A 214 24.84 -5.79 22.74
CA TYR A 214 24.30 -6.83 21.87
C TYR A 214 25.19 -8.09 21.87
N GLN A 215 26.52 -7.91 21.80
CA GLN A 215 27.46 -9.03 21.82
C GLN A 215 27.45 -9.78 23.16
N THR A 216 27.41 -9.07 24.30
CA THR A 216 27.32 -9.73 25.62
C THR A 216 26.05 -10.56 25.72
N ARG A 217 24.91 -10.02 25.29
CA ARG A 217 23.64 -10.75 25.30
C ARG A 217 23.63 -11.98 24.39
N GLN A 218 24.27 -11.91 23.23
CA GLN A 218 24.41 -13.06 22.33
C GLN A 218 25.28 -14.16 22.96
N LYS A 219 26.36 -13.78 23.66
CA LYS A 219 27.20 -14.74 24.40
C LYS A 219 26.40 -15.42 25.52
N GLU A 220 25.63 -14.67 26.30
CA GLU A 220 24.76 -15.24 27.35
C GLU A 220 23.73 -16.21 26.79
N ILE A 221 23.07 -15.86 25.68
CA ILE A 221 22.10 -16.75 25.02
C ILE A 221 22.80 -18.02 24.51
N TYR A 222 23.98 -17.89 23.90
CA TYR A 222 24.75 -19.03 23.42
C TYR A 222 25.18 -19.94 24.56
N GLU A 223 25.64 -19.38 25.67
CA GLU A 223 25.98 -20.14 26.88
C GLU A 223 24.76 -20.81 27.51
N ALA A 224 23.61 -20.15 27.55
CA ALA A 224 22.35 -20.73 28.02
C ALA A 224 21.90 -21.90 27.13
N ILE A 225 22.04 -21.76 25.80
CA ILE A 225 21.77 -22.84 24.84
C ILE A 225 22.75 -24.00 25.01
N ARG A 226 24.03 -23.72 25.24
CA ARG A 226 25.04 -24.75 25.51
C ARG A 226 24.79 -25.51 26.82
N ARG A 227 24.17 -24.86 27.81
CA ARG A 227 23.79 -25.47 29.10
C ARG A 227 22.45 -26.23 29.05
N LEU A 228 21.66 -26.12 27.97
CA LEU A 228 20.45 -26.92 27.80
C LEU A 228 20.84 -28.40 27.58
N PRO A 229 20.31 -29.34 28.38
CA PRO A 229 20.74 -30.74 28.40
C PRO A 229 20.49 -31.52 27.09
N HIS A 230 19.71 -30.99 26.14
CA HIS A 230 19.43 -31.65 24.87
C HIS A 230 20.59 -31.64 23.85
N ALA A 231 21.67 -30.87 24.07
CA ALA A 231 22.86 -30.96 23.22
C ALA A 231 23.81 -32.10 23.64
N LEU A 232 23.58 -32.72 24.81
CA LEU A 232 24.41 -33.81 25.34
C LEU A 232 23.81 -35.20 25.15
N ASP A 233 22.49 -35.32 24.92
CA ASP A 233 21.86 -36.61 24.62
C ASP A 233 22.28 -37.17 23.25
N ASN A 234 22.42 -36.31 22.22
CA ASN A 234 22.92 -36.77 20.92
C ASN A 234 24.41 -37.13 20.94
N LYS A 235 25.19 -36.66 21.93
CA LYS A 235 26.59 -37.07 22.06
C LYS A 235 26.73 -38.37 22.84
N LYS A 236 25.96 -38.56 23.90
CA LYS A 236 25.94 -39.82 24.66
C LYS A 236 25.35 -40.99 23.87
N HIS A 237 24.38 -40.76 22.99
CA HIS A 237 23.86 -41.84 22.15
C HIS A 237 24.88 -42.29 21.10
N VAL A 238 25.63 -41.37 20.50
CA VAL A 238 26.70 -41.69 19.53
C VAL A 238 27.90 -42.36 20.20
N ASP A 239 28.30 -41.92 21.40
CA ASP A 239 29.42 -42.56 22.13
C ASP A 239 29.03 -43.95 22.68
N ALA A 240 27.75 -44.19 23.03
CA ALA A 240 27.25 -45.51 23.45
C ALA A 240 27.03 -46.49 22.28
N GLU A 241 26.72 -45.98 21.09
CA GLU A 241 26.60 -46.80 19.87
C GLU A 241 27.98 -47.23 19.37
N MET A 242 29.02 -46.38 19.53
CA MET A 242 30.39 -46.71 19.16
C MET A 242 31.02 -47.79 20.07
N ASP A 243 30.79 -47.75 21.39
CA ASP A 243 31.25 -48.78 22.35
C ASP A 243 30.57 -50.15 22.16
N SER A 244 29.38 -50.19 21.54
CA SER A 244 28.67 -51.46 21.26
C SER A 244 29.22 -52.21 20.04
N THR A 245 29.90 -51.49 19.12
CA THR A 245 30.47 -52.07 17.90
C THR A 245 31.84 -52.74 18.11
N ASP A 246 32.58 -52.36 19.15
CA ASP A 246 33.91 -52.92 19.46
C ASP A 246 33.84 -54.23 20.29
N SER A 247 32.66 -54.64 20.75
CA SER A 247 32.46 -55.89 21.49
C SER A 247 32.04 -57.09 20.63
N LEU A 248 31.88 -56.91 19.32
CA LEU A 248 31.42 -57.96 18.37
C LEU A 248 32.50 -58.44 17.38
N THR A 249 33.77 -58.03 17.55
CA THR A 249 34.90 -58.44 16.70
C THR A 249 35.89 -59.41 17.36
N HIS A 250 35.59 -59.91 18.56
CA HIS A 250 36.30 -61.05 19.17
C HIS A 250 35.32 -62.15 19.59
N GLY A 251 34.97 -63.00 18.61
CA GLY A 251 34.26 -64.27 18.77
C GLY A 251 34.54 -65.17 17.58
#